data_AF-A0A2J8MKW5-F1
#
_entry.id   AF-A0A2J8MKW5-F1
#
_cell.length_a   1.000
_cell.length_b   1.000
_cell.length_c   1.000
_cell.angle_alpha   90.00
_cell.angle_beta   90.00
_cell.angle_gamma   90.00
#
_symmetry.space_group_name_H-M   'P 1'
#
loop_
_entity.id
_entity.type
_entity.pdbx_description
1 polymer ?
#
loop_
_entity_poly.entity_id
_entity_poly.type
_entity_poly.pdbx_seq_one_letter_code
_entity_poly.pdbx_strand_id
1 'polypeptide(L)'
;GEVTHWLACSLYVACRKSIIPTVGKGIMEGNCVSLTRILRSAKLSLIQFFSKMKKWMDMSNLPQEFRERIERLERNFEVSTVIFKKYEPIFLDIFQNPYEEPPKLPRSRKQRQDLLNPSFKGLPSDFHTADFRASEEPPCIIAVLCELHDGLLVEAKGIKEHYFKPYISKLFDRKILKGECLLDLSSFTDNSKAVNKEYEEYVLTVGDFDERIFLGADAEEEIGTPRKFTRDTPLGKLTAQANVEYNLQQHFEKKRSFAPSTPLTGRRYLREKEAVITPVASATQSVSRLQSIVAGLKNAPSDQLINIFESCVRNPMENIMKILKGIGETFCQHYTQSTDEQPGSHIDFAVNRLKLAEILYYKILETVMVQETRRLHGMDMSVLLEQDIFHRSLMACCLEIVLFAYSSPRTFPWIIEVLNLQPFYFYKVIEVVIRSEEGLSRDMVKHLNSIEEQILESLAWSHDSALWEALQVSANKVPTCEEVIFPNNFETGNGGNVQGHLPLMPMSPLMHPRVKEVRTDSGSLRR
;
A
#
# COMPACT_ATOMS: atom_id res chain seq x y z
N GLY A 1 23.16 19.62 21.01
CA GLY A 1 23.39 18.76 19.83
C GLY A 1 24.59 19.29 19.06
N GLU A 2 25.31 18.46 18.33
CA GLU A 2 26.52 18.90 17.60
C GLU A 2 26.21 19.98 16.56
N VAL A 3 27.04 21.02 16.51
CA VAL A 3 26.87 22.21 15.64
C VAL A 3 26.94 21.82 14.16
N THR A 4 27.84 20.88 13.82
CA THR A 4 28.02 20.32 12.48
C THR A 4 26.74 19.71 11.92
N HIS A 5 25.92 19.06 12.75
CA HIS A 5 24.66 18.46 12.32
C HIS A 5 23.61 19.52 11.95
N TRP A 6 23.53 20.60 12.71
CA TRP A 6 22.61 21.69 12.37
C TRP A 6 23.08 22.46 11.14
N LEU A 7 24.40 22.63 10.99
CA LEU A 7 24.99 23.18 9.78
C LEU A 7 24.65 22.30 8.56
N ALA A 8 24.73 20.98 8.68
CA ALA A 8 24.34 20.04 7.62
C ALA A 8 22.86 20.20 7.24
N CYS A 9 21.95 20.30 8.21
CA CYS A 9 20.54 20.58 7.94
C CYS A 9 20.34 21.92 7.23
N SER A 10 20.96 23.00 7.73
CA SER A 10 20.86 24.33 7.12
C SER A 10 21.43 24.37 5.70
N LEU A 11 22.54 23.66 5.47
CA LEU A 11 23.22 23.60 4.18
C LEU A 11 22.35 22.85 3.19
N TYR A 12 21.78 21.70 3.56
CA TYR A 12 20.85 20.98 2.71
C TYR A 12 19.66 21.85 2.29
N VAL A 13 19.04 22.57 3.24
CA VAL A 13 17.94 23.50 2.95
C VAL A 13 18.36 24.60 1.99
N ALA A 14 19.49 25.25 2.24
CA ALA A 14 20.02 26.30 1.35
C ALA A 14 20.31 25.76 -0.05
N CYS A 15 20.89 24.56 -0.12
CA CYS A 15 21.20 23.86 -1.35
C CYS A 15 19.94 23.59 -2.18
N ARG A 16 18.82 23.20 -1.55
CA ARG A 16 17.55 22.89 -2.24
C ARG A 16 16.68 24.12 -2.56
N LYS A 17 16.87 25.24 -1.86
CA LYS A 17 16.22 26.53 -2.19
C LYS A 17 16.92 27.28 -3.33
N SER A 18 18.17 26.94 -3.64
CA SER A 18 18.92 27.57 -4.72
C SER A 18 18.35 27.16 -6.07
N ILE A 19 18.32 28.10 -7.01
CA ILE A 19 17.94 27.85 -8.40
C ILE A 19 19.16 28.10 -9.28
N ILE A 20 19.61 27.10 -10.04
CA ILE A 20 20.77 27.23 -10.93
C ILE A 20 20.32 27.19 -12.40
N PRO A 21 20.67 28.22 -13.20
CA PRO A 21 20.53 28.17 -14.66
C PRO A 21 21.52 27.15 -15.24
N THR A 22 21.06 26.21 -16.07
CA THR A 22 21.96 25.22 -16.72
C THR A 22 22.28 25.62 -18.16
N VAL A 23 23.46 25.20 -18.66
CA VAL A 23 23.85 25.41 -20.05
C VAL A 23 23.11 24.39 -20.93
N GLY A 24 21.95 24.78 -21.47
CA GLY A 24 21.27 24.06 -22.55
C GLY A 24 19.86 23.52 -22.25
N LYS A 25 19.43 23.39 -20.99
CA LYS A 25 18.05 23.01 -20.64
C LYS A 25 17.58 23.61 -19.31
N GLY A 26 16.94 24.77 -19.38
CA GLY A 26 16.06 25.28 -18.33
C GLY A 26 16.71 25.62 -16.99
N ILE A 27 15.82 25.93 -16.05
CA ILE A 27 16.11 26.26 -14.65
C ILE A 27 16.13 24.96 -13.84
N MET A 28 17.21 24.69 -13.10
CA MET A 28 17.32 23.52 -12.23
C MET A 28 17.14 23.93 -10.77
N GLU A 29 16.23 23.26 -10.06
CA GLU A 29 16.10 23.40 -8.62
C GLU A 29 17.20 22.65 -7.89
N GLY A 30 17.91 23.37 -7.04
CA GLY A 30 19.01 22.88 -6.25
C GLY A 30 20.38 23.19 -6.84
N ASN A 31 21.43 23.02 -6.04
CA ASN A 31 22.82 23.24 -6.44
C ASN A 31 23.63 21.96 -6.69
N CYS A 32 22.96 20.84 -6.99
CA CYS A 32 23.58 19.53 -7.21
C CYS A 32 24.51 19.04 -6.09
N VAL A 33 24.31 19.49 -4.85
CA VAL A 33 25.03 18.95 -3.71
C VAL A 33 24.33 17.67 -3.24
N SER A 34 25.06 16.55 -3.28
CA SER A 34 24.58 15.25 -2.80
C SER A 34 24.32 15.27 -1.30
N LEU A 35 23.11 14.85 -0.89
CA LEU A 35 22.74 14.66 0.51
C LEU A 35 23.74 13.73 1.21
N THR A 36 24.01 12.56 0.62
CA THR A 36 24.92 11.56 1.19
C THR A 36 26.33 12.14 1.45
N ARG A 37 26.82 13.02 0.56
CA ARG A 37 28.13 13.69 0.78
C ARG A 37 28.10 14.71 1.91
N ILE A 38 27.01 15.48 2.06
CA ILE A 38 26.82 16.40 3.20
C ILE A 38 26.85 15.60 4.50
N LEU A 39 26.07 14.52 4.56
CA LEU A 39 25.92 13.67 5.73
C LEU A 39 27.24 13.02 6.15
N ARG A 40 27.98 12.44 5.19
CA ARG A 40 29.31 11.87 5.44
C ARG A 40 30.29 12.91 5.98
N SER A 41 30.29 14.12 5.44
CA SER A 41 31.15 15.21 5.90
C SER A 41 30.84 15.66 7.32
N ALA A 42 29.56 15.57 7.72
CA ALA A 42 29.09 15.93 9.05
C ALA A 42 29.10 14.75 10.04
N LYS A 43 29.49 13.53 9.60
CA LYS A 43 29.34 12.27 10.37
C LYS A 43 27.93 12.06 10.92
N LEU A 44 26.94 12.47 10.12
CA LEU A 44 25.53 12.41 10.46
C LEU A 44 24.89 11.26 9.69
N SER A 45 24.28 10.30 10.36
CA SER A 45 23.61 9.20 9.65
C SER A 45 22.29 9.66 9.01
N LEU A 46 21.80 8.93 8.00
CA LEU A 46 20.50 9.22 7.36
C LEU A 46 19.33 9.22 8.36
N ILE A 47 19.26 8.22 9.25
CA ILE A 47 18.23 8.16 10.30
C ILE A 47 18.30 9.37 11.25
N GLN A 48 19.52 9.75 11.64
CA GLN A 48 19.72 10.93 12.50
C GLN A 48 19.36 12.22 11.77
N PHE A 49 19.66 12.31 10.47
CA PHE A 49 19.32 13.44 9.63
C PHE A 49 17.80 13.68 9.61
N PHE A 50 16.96 12.66 9.38
CA PHE A 50 15.51 12.86 9.37
C PHE A 50 14.96 13.39 10.70
N SER A 51 15.42 12.83 11.82
CA SER A 51 15.04 13.30 13.15
C SER A 51 15.45 14.76 13.40
N LYS A 52 16.65 15.16 12.95
CA LYS A 52 17.15 16.54 13.11
C LYS A 52 16.52 17.51 12.13
N MET A 53 16.29 17.08 10.89
CA MET A 53 15.68 17.91 9.85
C MET A 53 14.26 18.30 10.24
N LYS A 54 13.46 17.38 10.82
CA LYS A 54 12.13 17.71 11.38
C LYS A 54 12.20 18.85 12.39
N LYS A 55 13.10 18.75 13.37
CA LYS A 55 13.33 19.83 14.36
C LYS A 55 13.80 21.12 13.70
N TRP A 56 14.68 21.02 12.70
CA TRP A 56 15.17 22.20 11.97
C TRP A 56 14.05 22.90 11.20
N MET A 57 13.17 22.14 10.52
CA MET A 57 12.00 22.68 9.82
C MET A 57 11.09 23.46 10.76
N ASP A 58 10.88 22.94 11.98
CA ASP A 58 10.08 23.62 13.01
C ASP A 58 10.76 24.89 13.52
N MET A 59 12.06 24.83 13.85
CA MET A 59 12.81 25.99 14.35
C MET A 59 12.96 27.11 13.31
N SER A 60 13.08 26.75 12.02
CA SER A 60 13.29 27.70 10.92
C SER A 60 12.01 28.06 10.16
N ASN A 61 10.86 27.56 10.63
CA ASN A 61 9.54 27.79 10.05
C ASN A 61 9.49 27.56 8.52
N LEU A 62 9.93 26.37 8.08
CA LEU A 62 9.98 26.05 6.66
C LEU A 62 8.59 25.83 6.05
N PRO A 63 8.36 26.23 4.78
CA PRO A 63 7.08 26.08 4.09
C PRO A 63 6.63 24.61 4.01
N GLN A 64 5.31 24.42 3.92
CA GLN A 64 4.66 23.11 3.86
C GLN A 64 5.17 22.26 2.68
N GLU A 65 5.32 22.86 1.50
CA GLU A 65 5.90 22.21 0.31
C GLU A 65 7.29 21.59 0.59
N PHE A 66 8.14 22.27 1.36
CA PHE A 66 9.46 21.73 1.72
C PHE A 66 9.35 20.58 2.72
N ARG A 67 8.38 20.63 3.64
CA ARG A 67 8.11 19.55 4.60
C ARG A 67 7.70 18.28 3.86
N GLU A 68 6.79 18.40 2.90
CA GLU A 68 6.37 17.29 2.04
C GLU A 68 7.55 16.69 1.25
N ARG A 69 8.47 17.52 0.74
CA ARG A 69 9.69 17.04 0.08
C ARG A 69 10.57 16.21 1.02
N ILE A 70 10.73 16.62 2.28
CA ILE A 70 11.48 15.86 3.30
C ILE A 70 10.75 14.57 3.68
N GLU A 71 9.43 14.60 3.81
CA GLU A 71 8.62 13.41 4.09
C GLU A 71 8.69 12.39 2.95
N ARG A 72 8.65 12.85 1.69
CA ARG A 72 8.87 11.99 0.53
C ARG A 72 10.26 11.37 0.52
N LEU A 73 11.29 12.15 0.83
CA LEU A 73 12.67 11.65 0.96
C LEU A 73 12.78 10.57 2.06
N GLU A 74 12.16 10.80 3.22
CA GLU A 74 12.12 9.81 4.32
C GLU A 74 11.39 8.54 3.88
N ARG A 75 10.26 8.66 3.19
CA ARG A 75 9.50 7.53 2.66
C ARG A 75 10.30 6.73 1.62
N ASN A 76 10.99 7.39 0.70
CA ASN A 76 11.86 6.72 -0.26
C ASN A 76 12.95 5.91 0.46
N PHE A 77 13.60 6.52 1.46
CA PHE A 77 14.60 5.83 2.29
C PHE A 77 14.04 4.58 2.99
N GLU A 78 12.86 4.71 3.58
CA GLU A 78 12.15 3.61 4.23
C GLU A 78 11.86 2.46 3.25
N VAL A 79 11.33 2.77 2.06
CA VAL A 79 11.00 1.78 1.02
C VAL A 79 12.26 1.10 0.49
N SER A 80 13.29 1.85 0.10
CA SER A 80 14.51 1.29 -0.46
C SER A 80 15.28 0.44 0.56
N THR A 81 15.24 0.79 1.84
CA THR A 81 15.79 -0.04 2.93
C THR A 81 15.10 -1.40 3.00
N VAL A 82 13.76 -1.41 2.93
CA VAL A 82 12.97 -2.66 2.95
C VAL A 82 13.22 -3.50 1.71
N ILE A 83 13.27 -2.87 0.53
CA ILE A 83 13.57 -3.56 -0.75
C ILE A 83 14.96 -4.16 -0.70
N PHE A 84 15.98 -3.41 -0.29
CA PHE A 84 17.36 -3.89 -0.24
C PHE A 84 17.53 -5.07 0.73
N LYS A 85 16.91 -4.99 1.92
CA LYS A 85 16.89 -6.10 2.89
C LYS A 85 16.28 -7.39 2.32
N LYS A 86 15.32 -7.29 1.42
CA LYS A 86 14.74 -8.46 0.72
C LYS A 86 15.60 -8.87 -0.48
N TYR A 87 16.23 -7.93 -1.17
CA TYR A 87 17.08 -8.17 -2.33
C TYR A 87 18.36 -8.95 -1.98
N GLU A 88 19.06 -8.57 -0.91
CA GLU A 88 20.34 -9.19 -0.51
C GLU A 88 20.27 -10.72 -0.37
N PRO A 89 19.34 -11.32 0.40
CA PRO A 89 19.25 -12.79 0.49
C PRO A 89 18.87 -13.44 -0.84
N ILE A 90 17.97 -12.82 -1.63
CA ILE A 90 17.61 -13.33 -2.97
C ILE A 90 18.83 -13.33 -3.90
N PHE A 91 19.64 -12.27 -3.84
CA PHE A 91 20.87 -12.16 -4.61
C PHE A 91 21.85 -13.27 -4.22
N LEU A 92 22.05 -13.52 -2.92
CA LEU A 92 22.94 -14.57 -2.41
C LEU A 92 22.43 -15.99 -2.66
N ASP A 93 21.12 -16.17 -2.85
CA ASP A 93 20.56 -17.45 -3.29
C ASP A 93 20.92 -17.75 -4.75
N ILE A 94 21.09 -16.73 -5.60
CA ILE A 94 21.42 -16.88 -7.03
C ILE A 94 22.93 -16.84 -7.27
N PHE A 95 23.64 -15.93 -6.60
CA PHE A 95 25.06 -15.62 -6.83
C PHE A 95 25.90 -15.88 -5.59
N GLN A 96 27.18 -16.19 -5.80
CA GLN A 96 28.13 -16.27 -4.69
C GLN A 96 28.32 -14.90 -4.03
N ASN A 97 28.59 -14.91 -2.72
CA ASN A 97 28.84 -13.70 -1.97
C ASN A 97 30.10 -12.98 -2.52
N PRO A 98 29.97 -11.78 -3.10
CA PRO A 98 31.10 -11.07 -3.70
C PRO A 98 32.12 -10.57 -2.66
N TYR A 99 31.76 -10.58 -1.38
CA TYR A 99 32.61 -10.17 -0.26
C TYR A 99 33.32 -11.36 0.42
N GLU A 100 33.04 -12.60 0.02
CA GLU A 100 33.80 -13.78 0.44
C GLU A 100 34.99 -14.00 -0.53
N GLU A 101 36.18 -14.31 0.02
CA GLU A 101 37.36 -14.55 -0.81
C GLU A 101 37.12 -15.78 -1.72
N PRO A 102 37.24 -15.63 -3.06
CA PRO A 102 37.03 -16.77 -3.95
C PRO A 102 38.15 -17.79 -3.76
N PRO A 103 37.86 -19.11 -3.79
CA PRO A 103 38.90 -20.12 -3.83
C PRO A 103 39.80 -19.89 -5.05
N LYS A 104 41.12 -19.99 -4.83
CA LYS A 104 42.17 -19.74 -5.83
C LYS A 104 42.13 -20.78 -6.97
N LEU A 105 41.18 -20.67 -7.89
CA LEU A 105 41.13 -21.48 -9.11
C LEU A 105 41.54 -20.66 -10.35
N PRO A 106 42.17 -21.28 -11.37
CA PRO A 106 42.63 -20.58 -12.57
C PRO A 106 41.43 -20.01 -13.34
N ARG A 107 41.39 -18.69 -13.48
CA ARG A 107 40.29 -17.96 -14.13
C ARG A 107 40.33 -18.14 -15.66
N SER A 108 39.51 -19.05 -16.18
CA SER A 108 39.17 -19.07 -17.62
C SER A 108 38.19 -17.93 -17.92
N ARG A 109 38.57 -16.98 -18.78
CA ARG A 109 37.74 -15.83 -19.16
C ARG A 109 36.45 -16.19 -19.91
N LYS A 110 36.26 -17.45 -20.33
CA LYS A 110 35.19 -17.82 -21.28
C LYS A 110 33.89 -18.30 -20.65
N GLN A 111 33.87 -18.73 -19.38
CA GLN A 111 32.62 -19.16 -18.70
C GLN A 111 32.68 -18.79 -17.22
N ARG A 112 31.88 -17.80 -16.80
CA ARG A 112 31.80 -17.29 -15.42
C ARG A 112 30.79 -18.07 -14.57
N GLN A 113 30.82 -19.39 -14.67
CA GLN A 113 29.94 -20.28 -13.88
C GLN A 113 30.27 -20.20 -12.38
N ASP A 114 31.48 -19.77 -12.04
CA ASP A 114 31.97 -19.49 -10.69
C ASP A 114 31.20 -18.38 -9.97
N LEU A 115 30.44 -17.55 -10.68
CA LEU A 115 29.64 -16.50 -10.06
C LEU A 115 28.32 -16.98 -9.48
N LEU A 116 27.79 -18.11 -9.95
CA LEU A 116 26.50 -18.62 -9.50
C LEU A 116 26.66 -19.40 -8.19
N ASN A 117 25.67 -19.28 -7.32
CA ASN A 117 25.58 -20.11 -6.13
C ASN A 117 25.27 -21.55 -6.56
N PRO A 118 26.16 -22.53 -6.31
CA PRO A 118 25.96 -23.93 -6.72
C PRO A 118 24.69 -24.59 -6.13
N SER A 119 24.18 -24.03 -5.02
CA SER A 119 22.99 -24.53 -4.32
C SER A 119 21.69 -23.90 -4.83
N PHE A 120 21.75 -23.01 -5.82
CA PHE A 120 20.56 -22.36 -6.37
C PHE A 120 19.65 -23.38 -7.07
N LYS A 121 18.41 -23.51 -6.58
CA LYS A 121 17.43 -24.49 -7.09
C LYS A 121 16.96 -24.21 -8.53
N GLY A 122 17.24 -23.02 -9.07
CA GLY A 122 16.92 -22.69 -10.46
C GLY A 122 17.99 -23.11 -11.48
N LEU A 123 19.07 -23.75 -11.04
CA LEU A 123 20.09 -24.28 -11.94
C LEU A 123 19.59 -25.55 -12.66
N PRO A 124 19.99 -25.76 -13.93
CA PRO A 124 19.76 -27.02 -14.63
C PRO A 124 20.33 -28.22 -13.87
N SER A 125 19.66 -29.38 -13.96
CA SER A 125 20.07 -30.61 -13.26
C SER A 125 21.46 -31.12 -13.68
N ASP A 126 21.87 -30.81 -14.90
CA ASP A 126 23.16 -31.17 -15.50
C ASP A 126 24.22 -30.07 -15.34
N PHE A 127 23.92 -28.97 -14.64
CA PHE A 127 24.81 -27.80 -14.50
C PHE A 127 26.21 -28.14 -13.94
N HIS A 128 26.28 -29.14 -13.04
CA HIS A 128 27.54 -29.57 -12.42
C HIS A 128 28.30 -30.63 -13.23
N THR A 129 27.80 -31.02 -14.40
CA THR A 129 28.41 -32.05 -15.25
C THR A 129 29.45 -31.45 -16.19
N ALA A 130 30.52 -32.20 -16.48
CA ALA A 130 31.60 -31.74 -17.37
C ALA A 130 31.13 -31.49 -18.82
N ASP A 131 30.00 -32.08 -19.21
CA ASP A 131 29.40 -31.97 -20.54
C ASP A 131 28.32 -30.88 -20.63
N PHE A 132 28.12 -30.08 -19.58
CA PHE A 132 27.09 -29.03 -19.56
C PHE A 132 27.27 -28.06 -20.73
N ARG A 133 26.21 -27.90 -21.53
CA ARG A 133 26.12 -26.89 -22.58
C ARG A 133 24.99 -25.93 -22.25
N ALA A 134 25.32 -24.64 -22.18
CA ALA A 134 24.30 -23.61 -22.04
C ALA A 134 23.34 -23.66 -23.25
N SER A 135 22.04 -23.65 -22.97
CA SER A 135 20.99 -23.51 -23.97
C SER A 135 21.17 -22.22 -24.78
N GLU A 136 20.81 -22.25 -26.07
CA GLU A 136 20.82 -21.05 -26.93
C GLU A 136 19.85 -19.99 -26.43
N GLU A 137 18.71 -20.40 -25.86
CA GLU A 137 17.79 -19.50 -25.17
C GLU A 137 18.00 -19.57 -23.64
N PRO A 138 18.24 -18.43 -22.96
CA PRO A 138 18.42 -18.41 -21.52
C PRO A 138 17.11 -18.70 -20.78
N PRO A 139 17.11 -19.57 -19.76
CA PRO A 139 15.90 -19.92 -19.02
C PRO A 139 15.37 -18.74 -18.20
N CYS A 140 14.04 -18.63 -18.12
CA CYS A 140 13.39 -17.61 -17.29
C CYS A 140 13.19 -18.11 -15.86
N ILE A 141 13.99 -17.60 -14.91
CA ILE A 141 13.97 -18.04 -13.50
C ILE A 141 12.88 -17.40 -12.63
N ILE A 142 12.04 -16.50 -13.17
CA ILE A 142 11.01 -15.78 -12.38
C ILE A 142 10.09 -16.73 -11.61
N ALA A 143 9.68 -17.85 -12.21
CA ALA A 143 8.82 -18.82 -11.52
C ALA A 143 9.49 -19.40 -10.27
N VAL A 144 10.77 -19.76 -10.39
CA VAL A 144 11.58 -20.28 -9.28
C VAL A 144 11.74 -19.21 -8.19
N LEU A 145 12.04 -17.96 -8.56
CA LEU A 145 12.18 -16.88 -7.59
C LEU A 145 10.86 -16.58 -6.85
N CYS A 146 9.72 -16.66 -7.56
CA CYS A 146 8.41 -16.51 -6.94
C CYS A 146 8.11 -17.65 -5.97
N GLU A 147 8.47 -18.89 -6.30
CA GLU A 147 8.30 -20.05 -5.41
C GLU A 147 9.17 -19.96 -4.15
N LEU A 148 10.44 -19.54 -4.29
CA LEU A 148 11.39 -19.49 -3.17
C LEU A 148 11.17 -18.30 -2.23
N HIS A 149 10.55 -17.22 -2.71
CA HIS A 149 10.49 -15.96 -1.97
C HIS A 149 9.06 -15.41 -1.82
N ASP A 150 8.06 -16.28 -1.94
CA ASP A 150 6.63 -15.96 -1.79
C ASP A 150 6.15 -14.89 -2.78
N GLY A 151 6.71 -14.89 -4.00
CA GLY A 151 6.38 -13.93 -5.04
C GLY A 151 5.09 -14.27 -5.79
N LEU A 152 4.41 -13.24 -6.29
CA LEU A 152 3.20 -13.41 -7.10
C LEU A 152 3.56 -13.61 -8.57
N LEU A 153 3.53 -14.86 -9.03
CA LEU A 153 4.00 -15.22 -10.37
C LEU A 153 3.32 -14.45 -11.52
N VAL A 154 2.00 -14.31 -11.46
CA VAL A 154 1.22 -13.61 -12.50
C VAL A 154 1.61 -12.13 -12.56
N GLU A 155 1.70 -11.47 -11.40
CA GLU A 155 2.12 -10.07 -11.29
C GLU A 155 3.57 -9.89 -11.77
N ALA A 156 4.49 -10.75 -11.35
CA ALA A 156 5.90 -10.68 -11.76
C ALA A 156 6.07 -10.85 -13.28
N LYS A 157 5.32 -11.78 -13.90
CA LYS A 157 5.29 -11.94 -15.36
C LYS A 157 4.70 -10.71 -16.05
N GLY A 158 3.62 -10.14 -15.52
CA GLY A 158 3.04 -8.89 -16.04
C GLY A 158 4.00 -7.71 -15.98
N ILE A 159 4.70 -7.54 -14.85
CA ILE A 159 5.73 -6.50 -14.68
C ILE A 159 6.88 -6.70 -15.68
N LYS A 160 7.36 -7.94 -15.85
CA LYS A 160 8.41 -8.25 -16.83
C LYS A 160 7.99 -7.84 -18.25
N GLU A 161 6.79 -8.24 -18.67
CA GLU A 161 6.35 -8.08 -20.06
C GLU A 161 5.96 -6.65 -20.40
N HIS A 162 5.18 -6.00 -19.52
CA HIS A 162 4.56 -4.72 -19.83
C HIS A 162 5.32 -3.50 -19.29
N TYR A 163 6.31 -3.68 -18.40
CA TYR A 163 7.03 -2.57 -17.78
C TYR A 163 8.55 -2.69 -17.95
N PHE A 164 9.14 -3.79 -17.49
CA PHE A 164 10.58 -3.96 -17.52
C PHE A 164 11.10 -4.00 -18.96
N LYS A 165 10.53 -4.86 -19.81
CA LYS A 165 10.94 -4.97 -21.23
C LYS A 165 10.78 -3.64 -21.98
N PRO A 166 9.62 -2.95 -21.97
CA PRO A 166 9.49 -1.64 -22.63
C PRO A 166 10.45 -0.59 -22.09
N TYR A 167 10.69 -0.56 -20.78
CA TYR A 167 11.64 0.36 -20.18
C TYR A 167 13.08 0.10 -20.65
N ILE A 168 13.52 -1.17 -20.67
CA ILE A 168 14.83 -1.55 -21.20
C ILE A 168 14.95 -1.19 -22.68
N SER A 169 13.92 -1.46 -23.50
CA SER A 169 13.89 -1.05 -24.92
C SER A 169 14.09 0.46 -25.07
N LYS A 170 13.41 1.26 -24.25
CA LYS A 170 13.56 2.72 -24.25
C LYS A 170 14.98 3.18 -23.91
N LEU A 171 15.71 2.45 -23.06
CA LEU A 171 17.12 2.75 -22.76
C LEU A 171 18.04 2.44 -23.96
N PHE A 172 17.74 1.39 -24.73
CA PHE A 172 18.44 1.13 -26.00
C PHE A 172 18.11 2.19 -27.06
N ASP A 173 16.84 2.58 -27.20
CA ASP A 173 16.41 3.64 -28.14
C ASP A 173 17.10 4.97 -27.84
N ARG A 174 17.29 5.29 -26.55
CA ARG A 174 18.02 6.46 -26.07
C ARG A 174 19.54 6.33 -26.15
N LYS A 175 20.05 5.18 -26.58
CA LYS A 175 21.49 4.85 -26.65
C LYS A 175 22.20 4.94 -25.30
N ILE A 176 21.46 4.76 -24.21
CA ILE A 176 22.03 4.61 -22.86
C ILE A 176 22.61 3.19 -22.73
N LEU A 177 21.89 2.19 -23.23
CA LEU A 177 22.37 0.81 -23.33
C LEU A 177 22.82 0.50 -24.77
N LYS A 178 23.86 -0.33 -24.87
CA LYS A 178 24.43 -0.88 -26.11
C LYS A 178 24.50 -2.41 -26.03
N GLY A 179 24.56 -3.06 -27.19
CA GLY A 179 24.62 -4.52 -27.30
C GLY A 179 23.24 -5.17 -27.36
N GLU A 180 23.20 -6.50 -27.18
CA GLU A 180 21.97 -7.30 -27.30
C GLU A 180 21.14 -7.32 -26.00
N CYS A 181 21.80 -7.16 -24.84
CA CYS A 181 21.13 -7.18 -23.55
C CYS A 181 21.88 -6.35 -22.49
N LEU A 182 21.24 -6.10 -21.34
CA LEU A 182 21.78 -5.32 -20.23
C LEU A 182 23.17 -5.81 -19.76
N LEU A 183 23.38 -7.13 -19.77
CA LEU A 183 24.58 -7.79 -19.26
C LEU A 183 25.51 -8.29 -20.38
N ASP A 184 25.40 -7.73 -21.60
CA ASP A 184 26.29 -8.09 -22.71
C ASP A 184 27.76 -7.80 -22.35
N LEU A 185 28.60 -8.84 -22.37
CA LEU A 185 30.01 -8.78 -21.95
C LEU A 185 30.81 -7.72 -22.72
N SER A 186 30.50 -7.54 -24.00
CA SER A 186 31.21 -6.61 -24.89
C SER A 186 30.98 -5.15 -24.52
N SER A 187 29.79 -4.86 -23.96
CA SER A 187 29.28 -3.51 -23.73
C SER A 187 29.04 -3.22 -22.23
N PHE A 188 29.25 -4.20 -21.34
CA PHE A 188 28.93 -4.12 -19.92
C PHE A 188 29.58 -2.92 -19.21
N THR A 189 30.86 -2.66 -19.48
CA THR A 189 31.59 -1.55 -18.82
C THR A 189 31.02 -0.20 -19.23
N ASP A 190 30.68 -0.03 -20.51
CA ASP A 190 30.06 1.19 -21.03
C ASP A 190 28.64 1.36 -20.51
N ASN A 191 27.82 0.30 -20.56
CA ASN A 191 26.46 0.29 -20.05
C ASN A 191 26.42 0.61 -18.56
N SER A 192 27.31 0.00 -17.76
CA SER A 192 27.41 0.25 -16.32
C SER A 192 27.74 1.71 -16.02
N LYS A 193 28.70 2.30 -16.75
CA LYS A 193 29.03 3.73 -16.61
C LYS A 193 27.86 4.64 -17.01
N ALA A 194 27.19 4.33 -18.12
CA ALA A 194 26.06 5.12 -18.62
C ALA A 194 24.88 5.10 -17.63
N VAL A 195 24.50 3.92 -17.13
CA VAL A 195 23.42 3.77 -16.15
C VAL A 195 23.76 4.48 -14.83
N ASN A 196 25.00 4.34 -14.34
CA ASN A 196 25.43 5.05 -13.13
C ASN A 196 25.38 6.57 -13.29
N LYS A 197 25.75 7.08 -14.47
CA LYS A 197 25.69 8.51 -14.78
C LYS A 197 24.25 9.01 -14.79
N GLU A 198 23.35 8.34 -15.50
CA GLU A 198 21.92 8.70 -15.53
C GLU A 198 21.29 8.68 -14.12
N TYR A 199 21.66 7.69 -13.31
CA TYR A 199 21.21 7.60 -11.92
C TYR A 199 21.75 8.75 -11.05
N GLU A 200 23.05 9.06 -11.14
CA GLU A 200 23.65 10.17 -10.38
C GLU A 200 23.03 11.52 -10.76
N GLU A 201 22.82 11.78 -12.06
CA GLU A 201 22.14 12.99 -12.53
C GLU A 201 20.70 13.09 -11.99
N TYR A 202 19.96 11.98 -11.99
CA TYR A 202 18.61 11.93 -11.40
C TYR A 202 18.64 12.28 -9.91
N VAL A 203 19.44 11.57 -9.11
CA VAL A 203 19.52 11.75 -7.65
C VAL A 203 19.88 13.20 -7.29
N LEU A 204 20.84 13.80 -7.99
CA LEU A 204 21.23 15.20 -7.77
C LEU A 204 20.11 16.20 -8.13
N THR A 205 19.38 15.93 -9.21
CA THR A 205 18.26 16.77 -9.66
C THR A 205 17.12 16.75 -8.64
N VAL A 206 16.61 15.56 -8.30
CA VAL A 206 15.49 15.43 -7.36
C VAL A 206 15.90 15.69 -5.90
N GLY A 207 17.20 15.62 -5.59
CA GLY A 207 17.75 15.83 -4.26
C GLY A 207 17.51 14.65 -3.31
N ASP A 208 17.41 13.45 -3.88
CA ASP A 208 17.21 12.20 -3.15
C ASP A 208 18.53 11.74 -2.50
N PHE A 209 18.47 10.70 -1.67
CA PHE A 209 19.68 10.02 -1.21
C PHE A 209 20.17 9.02 -2.26
N ASP A 210 21.48 8.80 -2.30
CA ASP A 210 22.09 7.80 -3.17
C ASP A 210 21.89 6.40 -2.58
N GLU A 211 21.01 5.59 -3.17
CA GLU A 211 20.67 4.25 -2.68
C GLU A 211 21.84 3.27 -2.77
N ARG A 212 22.89 3.59 -3.54
CA ARG A 212 24.12 2.77 -3.55
C ARG A 212 24.83 2.79 -2.20
N ILE A 213 24.42 3.66 -1.27
CA ILE A 213 24.85 3.62 0.14
C ILE A 213 24.69 2.23 0.76
N PHE A 214 23.68 1.46 0.37
CA PHE A 214 23.45 0.10 0.89
C PHE A 214 24.55 -0.90 0.51
N LEU A 215 25.31 -0.62 -0.56
CA LEU A 215 26.40 -1.49 -1.05
C LEU A 215 27.77 -1.14 -0.42
N GLY A 216 27.86 -0.03 0.31
CA GLY A 216 29.11 0.48 0.88
C GLY A 216 29.59 -0.30 2.10
N ALA A 217 30.90 -0.38 2.31
CA ALA A 217 31.49 -1.01 3.50
C ALA A 217 31.08 -0.30 4.81
N ASP A 218 30.86 1.01 4.75
CA ASP A 218 30.46 1.85 5.88
C ASP A 218 28.93 2.10 5.94
N ALA A 219 28.13 1.33 5.18
CA ALA A 219 26.67 1.50 5.09
C ALA A 219 26.00 1.54 6.46
N GLU A 220 26.46 0.71 7.40
CA GLU A 220 25.90 0.64 8.75
C GLU A 220 26.03 1.97 9.50
N GLU A 221 27.19 2.63 9.41
CA GLU A 221 27.45 3.92 10.04
C GLU A 221 26.72 5.06 9.32
N GLU A 222 26.75 5.06 7.98
CA GLU A 222 26.13 6.13 7.18
C GLU A 222 24.60 6.09 7.21
N ILE A 223 24.00 4.90 7.32
CA ILE A 223 22.55 4.74 7.48
C ILE A 223 22.16 4.97 8.94
N GLY A 224 22.99 4.51 9.89
CA GLY A 224 22.76 4.61 11.33
C GLY A 224 22.18 3.34 11.95
N THR A 225 22.49 2.18 11.40
CA THR A 225 22.16 0.86 11.97
C THR A 225 23.34 0.37 12.83
N PRO A 226 23.14 -0.15 14.06
CA PRO A 226 24.25 -0.45 14.97
C PRO A 226 25.30 -1.42 14.39
N ARG A 227 26.59 -1.15 14.68
CA ARG A 227 27.78 -1.90 14.22
C ARG A 227 27.64 -3.42 14.38
N LYS A 228 27.94 -4.17 13.31
CA LYS A 228 28.42 -5.56 13.44
C LYS A 228 29.67 -5.59 14.33
N PHE A 229 29.58 -6.19 15.51
CA PHE A 229 30.78 -6.63 16.22
C PHE A 229 31.43 -7.75 15.41
N THR A 230 32.54 -7.46 14.73
CA THR A 230 33.41 -8.49 14.16
C THR A 230 34.33 -9.04 15.25
N ARG A 231 34.05 -10.27 15.70
CA ARG A 231 35.00 -11.40 15.66
C ARG A 231 34.46 -12.66 16.37
N ASP A 232 34.52 -13.76 15.63
CA ASP A 232 34.78 -15.13 16.09
C ASP A 232 33.85 -15.77 17.13
N THR A 233 32.58 -16.00 16.80
CA THR A 233 31.82 -17.16 17.36
C THR A 233 30.61 -17.53 16.50
N PRO A 234 30.31 -18.83 16.23
CA PRO A 234 29.21 -19.23 15.32
C PRO A 234 27.78 -18.94 15.83
N LEU A 235 27.62 -18.34 17.02
CA LEU A 235 26.33 -18.17 17.69
C LEU A 235 25.77 -16.73 17.61
N GLY A 236 26.53 -15.76 17.09
CA GLY A 236 26.18 -14.33 17.13
C GLY A 236 25.34 -13.78 15.96
N LYS A 237 25.04 -14.58 14.92
CA LYS A 237 24.31 -14.11 13.72
C LYS A 237 22.82 -13.79 14.01
N LEU A 238 22.20 -14.45 14.99
CA LEU A 238 20.78 -14.29 15.31
C LEU A 238 20.45 -13.04 16.15
N THR A 239 21.38 -12.57 16.99
CA THR A 239 21.16 -11.43 17.89
C THR A 239 21.47 -10.07 17.24
N ALA A 240 22.39 -10.02 16.26
CA ALA A 240 22.74 -8.79 15.55
C ALA A 240 21.69 -8.34 14.53
N GLN A 241 21.07 -9.27 13.79
CA GLN A 241 19.90 -8.99 12.94
C GLN A 241 18.72 -8.44 13.76
N ALA A 242 18.46 -9.03 14.93
CA ALA A 242 17.36 -8.62 15.81
C ALA A 242 17.48 -7.16 16.30
N ASN A 243 18.69 -6.66 16.57
CA ASN A 243 18.88 -5.28 17.07
C ASN A 243 18.77 -4.20 15.97
N VAL A 244 19.20 -4.52 14.75
CA VAL A 244 19.02 -3.64 13.57
C VAL A 244 17.54 -3.59 13.17
N GLU A 245 16.87 -4.73 13.24
CA GLU A 245 15.43 -4.84 13.04
C GLU A 245 14.67 -4.04 14.12
N TYR A 246 15.05 -4.16 15.40
CA TYR A 246 14.44 -3.42 16.51
C TYR A 246 14.54 -1.89 16.37
N ASN A 247 15.69 -1.33 15.97
CA ASN A 247 15.84 0.14 15.84
C ASN A 247 15.14 0.69 14.59
N LEU A 248 15.18 -0.04 13.47
CA LEU A 248 14.43 0.35 12.28
C LEU A 248 12.91 0.21 12.54
N GLN A 249 12.51 -0.82 13.28
CA GLN A 249 11.14 -1.03 13.71
C GLN A 249 10.68 0.06 14.70
N GLN A 250 11.52 0.51 15.63
CA GLN A 250 11.23 1.69 16.47
C GLN A 250 11.08 2.97 15.65
N HIS A 251 11.86 3.15 14.58
CA HIS A 251 11.70 4.27 13.66
C HIS A 251 10.35 4.20 12.91
N PHE A 252 9.95 3.01 12.47
CA PHE A 252 8.66 2.76 11.83
C PHE A 252 7.46 2.89 12.80
N GLU A 253 7.60 2.39 14.03
CA GLU A 253 6.52 2.30 15.01
C GLU A 253 6.24 3.63 15.72
N LYS A 254 7.22 4.52 15.87
CA LYS A 254 7.00 5.88 16.43
C LYS A 254 5.98 6.73 15.66
N LYS A 255 5.59 6.32 14.44
CA LYS A 255 4.55 6.95 13.62
C LYS A 255 3.12 6.44 13.90
N ARG A 256 2.91 5.39 14.70
CA ARG A 256 1.56 4.80 14.96
C ARG A 256 1.05 5.05 16.39
N SER A 257 0.23 6.10 16.48
CA SER A 257 -0.87 6.42 17.41
C SER A 257 -0.70 6.39 18.95
N PHE A 258 -1.05 7.52 19.55
CA PHE A 258 -1.41 7.73 20.97
C PHE A 258 -2.95 7.83 21.16
N ALA A 259 -3.76 7.31 20.23
CA ALA A 259 -5.20 7.53 20.24
C ALA A 259 -5.90 6.66 21.34
N PRO A 260 -6.75 7.26 22.18
CA PRO A 260 -7.51 6.53 23.19
C PRO A 260 -8.55 5.59 22.55
N SER A 261 -8.82 4.47 23.22
CA SER A 261 -9.72 3.42 22.70
C SER A 261 -11.19 3.83 22.83
N THR A 262 -11.96 3.79 21.74
CA THR A 262 -13.41 4.03 21.76
C THR A 262 -14.23 2.76 21.47
N PRO A 263 -15.48 2.66 21.97
CA PRO A 263 -16.36 1.50 21.73
C PRO A 263 -16.70 1.24 20.25
N LEU A 264 -16.47 2.22 19.37
CA LEU A 264 -16.75 2.17 17.94
C LEU A 264 -15.60 1.58 17.12
N THR A 265 -14.44 1.28 17.73
CA THR A 265 -13.22 0.82 17.02
C THR A 265 -13.33 -0.58 16.36
N GLY A 266 -14.52 -1.18 16.29
CA GLY A 266 -14.79 -2.42 15.57
C GLY A 266 -13.93 -3.61 16.01
N ARG A 267 -13.28 -3.55 17.19
CA ARG A 267 -12.30 -4.55 17.64
C ARG A 267 -12.86 -5.96 17.75
N ARG A 268 -14.18 -6.09 17.91
CA ARG A 268 -14.91 -7.37 17.88
C ARG A 268 -14.70 -8.16 16.58
N TYR A 269 -14.36 -7.49 15.48
CA TYR A 269 -14.11 -8.10 14.17
C TYR A 269 -12.64 -8.47 13.93
N LEU A 270 -11.72 -8.10 14.85
CA LEU A 270 -10.30 -8.39 14.69
C LEU A 270 -9.98 -9.82 15.14
N ARG A 271 -9.48 -10.64 14.20
CA ARG A 271 -8.92 -11.96 14.49
C ARG A 271 -7.59 -11.85 15.27
N GLU A 272 -7.14 -12.97 15.84
CA GLU A 272 -5.88 -13.05 16.60
C GLU A 272 -4.66 -12.56 15.80
N LYS A 273 -3.63 -12.07 16.52
CA LYS A 273 -2.44 -11.46 15.90
C LYS A 273 -1.55 -12.56 15.30
N GLU A 274 -1.46 -12.58 13.96
CA GLU A 274 -0.44 -13.37 13.24
C GLU A 274 0.98 -12.90 13.62
N ALA A 275 1.97 -13.79 13.42
CA ALA A 275 3.37 -13.58 13.76
C ALA A 275 3.96 -12.32 13.09
N VAL A 276 5.08 -11.82 13.61
CA VAL A 276 5.79 -10.67 13.03
C VAL A 276 6.34 -11.08 11.65
N ILE A 277 5.75 -10.55 10.59
CA ILE A 277 6.11 -10.81 9.19
C ILE A 277 6.77 -9.55 8.61
N THR A 278 7.76 -9.72 7.72
CA THR A 278 8.46 -8.58 7.07
C THR A 278 7.48 -7.72 6.25
N PRO A 279 7.74 -6.40 6.05
CA PRO A 279 6.82 -5.52 5.32
C PRO A 279 6.53 -5.98 3.89
N VAL A 280 7.52 -6.52 3.16
CA VAL A 280 7.32 -7.07 1.81
C VAL A 280 6.38 -8.27 1.86
N ALA A 281 6.61 -9.21 2.77
CA ALA A 281 5.75 -10.38 2.91
C ALA A 281 4.32 -10.00 3.35
N SER A 282 4.16 -9.00 4.22
CA SER A 282 2.84 -8.46 4.60
C SER A 282 2.09 -7.85 3.40
N ALA A 283 2.78 -7.07 2.56
CA ALA A 283 2.20 -6.52 1.33
C ALA A 283 1.81 -7.64 0.35
N THR A 284 2.69 -8.62 0.13
CA THR A 284 2.41 -9.75 -0.76
C THR A 284 1.28 -10.64 -0.25
N GLN A 285 1.20 -10.90 1.06
CA GLN A 285 0.12 -11.64 1.70
C GLN A 285 -1.22 -10.91 1.56
N SER A 286 -1.22 -9.57 1.66
CA SER A 286 -2.44 -8.76 1.46
C SER A 286 -2.99 -8.91 0.04
N VAL A 287 -2.12 -8.85 -0.97
CA VAL A 287 -2.51 -9.09 -2.37
C VAL A 287 -2.94 -10.55 -2.59
N SER A 288 -2.21 -11.53 -2.06
CA SER A 288 -2.55 -12.96 -2.17
C SER A 288 -3.91 -13.26 -1.54
N ARG A 289 -4.21 -12.67 -0.38
CA ARG A 289 -5.51 -12.80 0.28
C ARG A 289 -6.61 -12.20 -0.58
N LEU A 290 -6.42 -10.99 -1.11
CA LEU A 290 -7.38 -10.37 -2.03
C LEU A 290 -7.63 -11.26 -3.26
N GLN A 291 -6.57 -11.78 -3.89
CA GLN A 291 -6.68 -12.69 -5.03
C GLN A 291 -7.45 -13.98 -4.69
N SER A 292 -7.29 -14.50 -3.47
CA SER A 292 -8.02 -15.67 -2.99
C SER A 292 -9.52 -15.38 -2.79
N ILE A 293 -9.88 -14.18 -2.30
CA ILE A 293 -11.28 -13.75 -2.11
C ILE A 293 -12.01 -13.67 -3.45
N VAL A 294 -11.33 -13.17 -4.50
CA VAL A 294 -11.91 -12.98 -5.83
C VAL A 294 -11.73 -14.18 -6.76
N ALA A 295 -11.05 -15.24 -6.33
CA ALA A 295 -10.73 -16.40 -7.16
C ALA A 295 -12.00 -17.09 -7.68
N GLY A 296 -12.05 -17.36 -8.98
CA GLY A 296 -13.17 -18.03 -9.64
C GLY A 296 -14.42 -17.16 -9.85
N LEU A 297 -14.41 -15.90 -9.41
CA LEU A 297 -15.51 -14.96 -9.56
C LEU A 297 -15.33 -14.07 -10.81
N LYS A 298 -16.44 -13.50 -11.28
CA LYS A 298 -16.50 -12.63 -12.47
C LYS A 298 -16.74 -11.19 -12.05
N ASN A 299 -16.36 -10.23 -12.89
CA ASN A 299 -16.68 -8.80 -12.71
C ASN A 299 -18.11 -8.48 -13.20
N ALA A 300 -19.04 -9.37 -12.90
CA ALA A 300 -20.44 -9.32 -13.31
C ALA A 300 -21.29 -9.97 -12.20
N PRO A 301 -22.58 -9.63 -12.07
CA PRO A 301 -23.44 -10.28 -11.09
C PRO A 301 -23.52 -11.79 -11.36
N SER A 302 -23.55 -12.59 -10.28
CA SER A 302 -23.79 -14.02 -10.39
C SER A 302 -25.25 -14.30 -10.78
N ASP A 303 -25.54 -15.53 -11.20
CA ASP A 303 -26.92 -15.96 -11.48
C ASP A 303 -27.82 -15.79 -10.24
N GLN A 304 -27.28 -15.99 -9.03
CA GLN A 304 -28.02 -15.79 -7.79
C GLN A 304 -28.36 -14.31 -7.57
N LEU A 305 -27.42 -13.40 -7.82
CA LEU A 305 -27.65 -11.97 -7.69
C LEU A 305 -28.60 -11.45 -8.78
N ILE A 306 -28.52 -11.99 -10.00
CA ILE A 306 -29.47 -11.69 -11.08
C ILE A 306 -30.89 -12.09 -10.67
N ASN A 307 -31.08 -13.30 -10.11
CA ASN A 307 -32.40 -13.72 -9.61
C ASN A 307 -32.96 -12.78 -8.54
N ILE A 308 -32.10 -12.24 -7.67
CA ILE A 308 -32.51 -11.24 -6.67
C ILE A 308 -32.96 -9.94 -7.36
N PHE A 309 -32.22 -9.46 -8.36
CA PHE A 309 -32.58 -8.27 -9.12
C PHE A 309 -33.90 -8.43 -9.88
N GLU A 310 -34.13 -9.60 -10.48
CA GLU A 310 -35.38 -9.91 -11.19
C GLU A 310 -36.59 -10.05 -10.26
N SER A 311 -36.37 -10.41 -8.99
CA SER A 311 -37.43 -10.47 -7.98
C SER A 311 -37.89 -9.09 -7.48
N CYS A 312 -37.13 -8.04 -7.76
CA CYS A 312 -37.48 -6.67 -7.37
C CYS A 312 -38.57 -6.11 -8.30
N VAL A 313 -39.53 -5.38 -7.73
CA VAL A 313 -40.56 -4.66 -8.51
C VAL A 313 -39.93 -3.74 -9.56
N ARG A 314 -38.80 -3.10 -9.21
CA ARG A 314 -37.97 -2.34 -10.14
C ARG A 314 -36.59 -2.97 -10.19
N ASN A 315 -36.23 -3.52 -11.36
CA ASN A 315 -34.96 -4.20 -11.53
C ASN A 315 -33.79 -3.18 -11.53
N PRO A 316 -32.84 -3.26 -10.57
CA PRO A 316 -31.78 -2.27 -10.40
C PRO A 316 -30.57 -2.49 -11.34
N MET A 317 -30.55 -3.57 -12.12
CA MET A 317 -29.36 -4.04 -12.86
C MET A 317 -28.74 -2.97 -13.76
N GLU A 318 -29.55 -2.31 -14.60
CA GLU A 318 -29.05 -1.28 -15.52
C GLU A 318 -28.48 -0.06 -14.79
N ASN A 319 -29.14 0.38 -13.71
CA ASN A 319 -28.68 1.52 -12.92
C ASN A 319 -27.35 1.19 -12.23
N ILE A 320 -27.24 0.00 -11.63
CA ILE A 320 -25.98 -0.46 -11.02
C ILE A 320 -24.85 -0.48 -12.04
N MET A 321 -25.07 -1.08 -13.22
CA MET A 321 -24.06 -1.12 -14.28
C MET A 321 -23.63 0.28 -14.72
N LYS A 322 -24.58 1.22 -14.84
CA LYS A 322 -24.30 2.62 -15.17
C LYS A 322 -23.46 3.31 -14.10
N ILE A 323 -23.79 3.11 -12.81
CA ILE A 323 -23.03 3.67 -11.68
C ILE A 323 -21.59 3.14 -11.70
N LEU A 324 -21.40 1.82 -11.80
CA LEU A 324 -20.07 1.20 -11.81
C LEU A 324 -19.23 1.67 -12.99
N LYS A 325 -19.83 1.77 -14.18
CA LYS A 325 -19.15 2.30 -15.36
C LYS A 325 -18.69 3.74 -15.15
N GLY A 326 -19.56 4.61 -14.63
CA GLY A 326 -19.21 6.01 -14.33
C GLY A 326 -18.08 6.12 -13.31
N ILE A 327 -18.14 5.35 -12.22
CA ILE A 327 -17.06 5.26 -11.22
C ILE A 327 -15.76 4.78 -11.86
N GLY A 328 -15.81 3.75 -12.71
CA GLY A 328 -14.65 3.17 -13.37
C GLY A 328 -13.95 4.15 -14.30
N GLU A 329 -14.71 4.95 -15.06
CA GLU A 329 -14.18 6.01 -15.92
C GLU A 329 -13.50 7.11 -15.09
N THR A 330 -14.17 7.63 -14.05
CA THR A 330 -13.61 8.66 -13.17
C THR A 330 -12.35 8.18 -12.44
N PHE A 331 -12.37 6.95 -11.93
CA PHE A 331 -11.22 6.33 -11.27
C PHE A 331 -10.03 6.21 -12.23
N CYS A 332 -10.21 5.64 -13.42
CA CYS A 332 -9.12 5.47 -14.38
C CYS A 332 -8.50 6.81 -14.82
N GLN A 333 -9.33 7.84 -15.02
CA GLN A 333 -8.86 9.18 -15.35
C GLN A 333 -7.95 9.75 -14.25
N HIS A 334 -8.41 9.79 -12.99
CA HIS A 334 -7.61 10.33 -11.89
C HIS A 334 -6.41 9.45 -11.53
N TYR A 335 -6.51 8.13 -11.72
CA TYR A 335 -5.40 7.21 -11.46
C TYR A 335 -4.23 7.43 -12.44
N THR A 336 -4.52 7.79 -13.68
CA THR A 336 -3.52 7.99 -14.75
C THR A 336 -2.98 9.41 -14.84
N GLN A 337 -3.73 10.39 -14.34
CA GLN A 337 -3.29 11.78 -14.25
C GLN A 337 -2.10 11.93 -13.30
N SER A 338 -1.13 12.76 -13.68
CA SER A 338 -0.04 13.18 -12.81
C SER A 338 -0.44 14.48 -12.13
N THR A 339 -0.42 14.50 -10.80
CA THR A 339 -0.55 15.72 -9.99
C THR A 339 0.81 16.11 -9.42
N ASP A 340 0.95 17.33 -8.91
CA ASP A 340 2.20 17.80 -8.29
C ASP A 340 2.61 16.93 -7.07
N GLU A 341 1.62 16.32 -6.41
CA GLU A 341 1.79 15.42 -5.26
C GLU A 341 1.98 13.95 -5.67
N GLN A 342 1.43 13.53 -6.82
CA GLN A 342 1.33 12.11 -7.20
C GLN A 342 1.67 11.87 -8.68
N PRO A 343 2.71 11.07 -9.01
CA PRO A 343 2.96 10.68 -10.39
C PRO A 343 1.85 9.76 -10.90
N GLY A 344 1.33 10.07 -12.10
CA GLY A 344 0.32 9.27 -12.77
C GLY A 344 0.83 7.85 -13.02
N SER A 345 -0.02 6.86 -12.76
CA SER A 345 0.32 5.45 -12.97
C SER A 345 -0.26 4.94 -14.29
N HIS A 346 0.31 3.87 -14.85
CA HIS A 346 -0.14 3.34 -16.13
C HIS A 346 -1.60 2.86 -16.09
N ILE A 347 -2.34 3.05 -17.19
CA ILE A 347 -3.77 2.71 -17.31
C ILE A 347 -4.05 1.23 -17.03
N ASP A 348 -3.16 0.33 -17.41
CA ASP A 348 -3.35 -1.11 -17.18
C ASP A 348 -3.45 -1.46 -15.69
N PHE A 349 -2.71 -0.75 -14.83
CA PHE A 349 -2.87 -0.91 -13.39
C PHE A 349 -4.23 -0.40 -12.93
N ALA A 350 -4.69 0.74 -13.43
CA ALA A 350 -6.02 1.26 -13.09
C ALA A 350 -7.11 0.24 -13.47
N VAL A 351 -7.08 -0.27 -14.70
CA VAL A 351 -8.05 -1.26 -15.18
C VAL A 351 -8.00 -2.55 -14.37
N ASN A 352 -6.80 -3.04 -14.03
CA ASN A 352 -6.65 -4.21 -13.19
C ASN A 352 -7.23 -4.00 -11.77
N ARG A 353 -6.92 -2.87 -11.14
CA ARG A 353 -7.44 -2.52 -9.79
C ARG A 353 -8.95 -2.37 -9.80
N LEU A 354 -9.49 -1.70 -10.83
CA LEU A 354 -10.92 -1.55 -11.02
C LEU A 354 -11.61 -2.90 -11.17
N LYS A 355 -11.07 -3.79 -12.01
CA LYS A 355 -11.63 -5.15 -12.19
C LYS A 355 -11.69 -5.93 -10.89
N LEU A 356 -10.63 -5.89 -10.06
CA LEU A 356 -10.64 -6.54 -8.75
C LEU A 356 -11.71 -5.95 -7.83
N ALA A 357 -11.89 -4.63 -7.85
CA ALA A 357 -12.92 -3.95 -7.07
C ALA A 357 -14.34 -4.27 -7.56
N GLU A 358 -14.58 -4.39 -8.87
CA GLU A 358 -15.87 -4.81 -9.43
C GLU A 358 -16.24 -6.24 -9.00
N ILE A 359 -15.27 -7.17 -9.03
CA ILE A 359 -15.50 -8.55 -8.56
C ILE A 359 -15.85 -8.55 -7.08
N LEU A 360 -15.09 -7.80 -6.26
CA LEU A 360 -15.32 -7.69 -4.83
C LEU A 360 -16.68 -7.03 -4.53
N TYR A 361 -17.06 -6.00 -5.29
CA TYR A 361 -18.34 -5.32 -5.19
C TYR A 361 -19.51 -6.28 -5.39
N TYR A 362 -19.53 -7.04 -6.49
CA TYR A 362 -20.64 -7.97 -6.75
C TYR A 362 -20.70 -9.09 -5.71
N LYS A 363 -19.54 -9.60 -5.26
CA LYS A 363 -19.47 -10.60 -4.18
C LYS A 363 -20.07 -10.08 -2.87
N ILE A 364 -19.66 -8.89 -2.45
CA ILE A 364 -20.14 -8.30 -1.19
C ILE A 364 -21.62 -7.94 -1.32
N LEU A 365 -22.04 -7.33 -2.44
CA LEU A 365 -23.43 -7.00 -2.70
C LEU A 365 -24.32 -8.23 -2.61
N GLU A 366 -23.94 -9.34 -3.26
CA GLU A 366 -24.67 -10.60 -3.16
C GLU A 366 -24.79 -11.07 -1.71
N THR A 367 -23.69 -11.04 -0.94
CA THR A 367 -23.71 -11.46 0.46
C THR A 367 -24.63 -10.58 1.30
N VAL A 368 -24.60 -9.26 1.12
CA VAL A 368 -25.52 -8.31 1.78
C VAL A 368 -26.97 -8.62 1.41
N MET A 369 -27.26 -8.80 0.12
CA MET A 369 -28.63 -9.05 -0.35
C MET A 369 -29.18 -10.40 0.11
N VAL A 370 -28.36 -11.44 0.16
CA VAL A 370 -28.77 -12.76 0.69
C VAL A 370 -29.07 -12.68 2.18
N GLN A 371 -28.25 -11.98 2.95
CA GLN A 371 -28.50 -11.75 4.38
C GLN A 371 -29.78 -10.93 4.60
N GLU A 372 -30.00 -9.91 3.77
CA GLU A 372 -31.16 -9.04 3.87
C GLU A 372 -32.46 -9.73 3.45
N THR A 373 -32.42 -10.58 2.42
CA THR A 373 -33.57 -11.40 1.99
C THR A 373 -34.06 -12.28 3.13
N ARG A 374 -33.12 -12.91 3.87
CA ARG A 374 -33.43 -13.72 5.05
C ARG A 374 -34.04 -12.88 6.17
N ARG A 375 -33.52 -11.69 6.41
CA ARG A 375 -34.00 -10.77 7.46
C ARG A 375 -35.41 -10.25 7.15
N LEU A 376 -35.67 -9.93 5.88
CA LEU A 376 -36.92 -9.37 5.39
C LEU A 376 -37.98 -10.43 5.06
N HIS A 377 -37.71 -11.72 5.25
CA HIS A 377 -38.64 -12.82 4.94
C HIS A 377 -39.21 -12.75 3.51
N GLY A 378 -38.39 -12.36 2.54
CA GLY A 378 -38.80 -12.28 1.12
C GLY A 378 -39.63 -11.05 0.74
N MET A 379 -39.65 -9.99 1.55
CA MET A 379 -40.21 -8.69 1.13
C MET A 379 -39.37 -8.07 0.00
N ASP A 380 -40.01 -7.24 -0.83
CA ASP A 380 -39.36 -6.52 -1.94
C ASP A 380 -38.20 -5.64 -1.44
N MET A 381 -37.07 -5.71 -2.15
CA MET A 381 -35.84 -4.97 -1.82
C MET A 381 -35.59 -3.77 -2.75
N SER A 382 -36.54 -3.41 -3.62
CA SER A 382 -36.35 -2.35 -4.63
C SER A 382 -35.87 -1.04 -4.00
N VAL A 383 -36.49 -0.62 -2.89
CA VAL A 383 -36.14 0.64 -2.20
C VAL A 383 -34.68 0.65 -1.70
N LEU A 384 -34.15 -0.51 -1.29
CA LEU A 384 -32.78 -0.64 -0.82
C LEU A 384 -31.80 -0.63 -2.00
N LEU A 385 -32.11 -1.41 -3.05
CA LEU A 385 -31.27 -1.56 -4.24
C LEU A 385 -31.29 -0.36 -5.19
N GLU A 386 -32.19 0.60 -4.99
CA GLU A 386 -32.24 1.85 -5.74
C GLU A 386 -31.44 2.99 -5.11
N GLN A 387 -30.83 2.77 -3.95
CA GLN A 387 -30.03 3.81 -3.31
C GLN A 387 -28.67 3.97 -4.00
N ASP A 388 -28.54 4.94 -4.91
CA ASP A 388 -27.28 5.24 -5.60
C ASP A 388 -26.10 5.46 -4.63
N ILE A 389 -26.35 6.16 -3.52
CA ILE A 389 -25.32 6.43 -2.51
C ILE A 389 -24.77 5.16 -1.87
N PHE A 390 -25.59 4.11 -1.73
CA PHE A 390 -25.16 2.82 -1.21
C PHE A 390 -24.20 2.14 -2.19
N HIS A 391 -24.57 2.04 -3.47
CA HIS A 391 -23.74 1.41 -4.49
C HIS A 391 -22.42 2.15 -4.71
N ARG A 392 -22.46 3.49 -4.75
CA ARG A 392 -21.24 4.30 -4.87
C ARG A 392 -20.32 4.13 -3.67
N SER A 393 -20.88 4.13 -2.45
CA SER A 393 -20.08 3.93 -1.23
C SER A 393 -19.48 2.52 -1.16
N LEU A 394 -20.27 1.50 -1.52
CA LEU A 394 -19.81 0.11 -1.54
C LEU A 394 -18.69 -0.09 -2.56
N MET A 395 -18.83 0.45 -3.77
CA MET A 395 -17.79 0.37 -4.80
C MET A 395 -16.53 1.16 -4.39
N ALA A 396 -16.67 2.35 -3.80
CA ALA A 396 -15.55 3.12 -3.29
C ALA A 396 -14.80 2.36 -2.17
N CYS A 397 -15.52 1.67 -1.29
CA CYS A 397 -14.92 0.86 -0.23
C CYS A 397 -14.19 -0.37 -0.81
N CYS A 398 -14.74 -1.00 -1.87
CA CYS A 398 -14.05 -2.07 -2.59
C CYS A 398 -12.76 -1.57 -3.27
N LEU A 399 -12.79 -0.39 -3.89
CA LEU A 399 -11.60 0.25 -4.46
C LEU A 399 -10.56 0.54 -3.37
N GLU A 400 -10.98 1.06 -2.21
CA GLU A 400 -10.09 1.31 -1.08
C GLU A 400 -9.39 0.04 -0.58
N ILE A 401 -10.12 -1.07 -0.43
CA ILE A 401 -9.54 -2.37 -0.05
C ILE A 401 -8.48 -2.80 -1.07
N VAL A 402 -8.77 -2.66 -2.36
CA VAL A 402 -7.84 -3.02 -3.43
C VAL A 402 -6.60 -2.11 -3.43
N LEU A 403 -6.78 -0.80 -3.25
CA LEU A 403 -5.66 0.15 -3.17
C LEU A 403 -4.77 -0.14 -1.96
N PHE A 404 -5.37 -0.41 -0.79
CA PHE A 404 -4.66 -0.79 0.41
C PHE A 404 -3.89 -2.09 0.24
N ALA A 405 -4.52 -3.14 -0.32
CA ALA A 405 -3.89 -4.44 -0.51
C ALA A 405 -2.60 -4.35 -1.34
N TYR A 406 -2.59 -3.46 -2.34
CA TYR A 406 -1.42 -3.21 -3.18
C TYR A 406 -0.49 -2.10 -2.66
N SER A 407 -0.65 -1.69 -1.41
CA SER A 407 0.16 -0.64 -0.76
C SER A 407 0.25 0.64 -1.60
N SER A 408 -0.89 1.03 -2.19
CA SER A 408 -0.99 2.17 -3.08
C SER A 408 -0.49 3.45 -2.40
N PRO A 409 0.23 4.33 -3.12
CA PRO A 409 0.56 5.65 -2.60
C PRO A 409 -0.67 6.56 -2.51
N ARG A 410 -1.80 6.19 -3.13
CA ARG A 410 -3.07 6.92 -3.05
C ARG A 410 -3.79 6.50 -1.78
N THR A 411 -3.53 7.22 -0.71
CA THR A 411 -4.11 6.94 0.62
C THR A 411 -5.47 7.59 0.76
N PHE A 412 -6.37 6.98 1.52
CA PHE A 412 -7.60 7.62 1.96
C PHE A 412 -7.32 9.01 2.56
N PRO A 413 -8.13 10.06 2.27
CA PRO A 413 -9.45 10.06 1.62
C PRO A 413 -9.46 10.14 0.08
N TRP A 414 -8.33 9.94 -0.61
CA TRP A 414 -8.22 10.13 -2.06
C TRP A 414 -9.37 9.52 -2.88
N ILE A 415 -9.78 8.29 -2.56
CA ILE A 415 -10.81 7.60 -3.34
C ILE A 415 -12.20 8.26 -3.23
N ILE A 416 -12.57 8.77 -2.06
CA ILE A 416 -13.87 9.42 -1.87
C ILE A 416 -13.86 10.83 -2.46
N GLU A 417 -12.71 11.51 -2.49
CA GLU A 417 -12.54 12.79 -3.17
C GLU A 417 -12.68 12.63 -4.69
N VAL A 418 -11.96 11.67 -5.28
CA VAL A 418 -12.05 11.35 -6.72
C VAL A 418 -13.48 11.02 -7.14
N LEU A 419 -14.20 10.28 -6.31
CA LEU A 419 -15.57 9.86 -6.59
C LEU A 419 -16.63 10.86 -6.13
N ASN A 420 -16.24 12.02 -5.59
CA ASN A 420 -17.14 13.03 -5.03
C ASN A 420 -18.17 12.41 -4.06
N LEU A 421 -17.67 11.68 -3.07
CA LEU A 421 -18.45 11.02 -2.04
C LEU A 421 -18.25 11.67 -0.68
N GLN A 422 -19.37 12.02 -0.05
CA GLN A 422 -19.40 12.66 1.26
C GLN A 422 -18.96 11.65 2.36
N PRO A 423 -17.95 11.99 3.20
CA PRO A 423 -17.49 11.12 4.28
C PRO A 423 -18.62 10.65 5.20
N PHE A 424 -19.56 11.55 5.52
CA PHE A 424 -20.73 11.30 6.36
C PHE A 424 -21.68 10.21 5.81
N TYR A 425 -21.70 9.98 4.49
CA TYR A 425 -22.46 8.88 3.90
C TYR A 425 -21.62 7.62 3.73
N PHE A 426 -20.35 7.79 3.35
CA PHE A 426 -19.44 6.69 3.09
C PHE A 426 -19.21 5.79 4.31
N TYR A 427 -18.93 6.35 5.50
CA TYR A 427 -18.51 5.55 6.67
C TYR A 427 -19.50 4.43 7.03
N LYS A 428 -20.79 4.63 6.76
CA LYS A 428 -21.87 3.65 7.05
C LYS A 428 -21.68 2.32 6.32
N VAL A 429 -21.00 2.32 5.17
CA VAL A 429 -20.76 1.10 4.40
C VAL A 429 -19.60 0.26 4.97
N ILE A 430 -18.73 0.86 5.80
CA ILE A 430 -17.53 0.19 6.32
C ILE A 430 -17.93 -1.01 7.19
N GLU A 431 -18.82 -0.82 8.16
CA GLU A 431 -19.31 -1.92 9.00
C GLU A 431 -20.01 -3.00 8.15
N VAL A 432 -20.78 -2.60 7.13
CA VAL A 432 -21.46 -3.54 6.22
C VAL A 432 -20.43 -4.42 5.51
N VAL A 433 -19.38 -3.83 4.94
CA VAL A 433 -18.30 -4.56 4.27
C VAL A 433 -17.59 -5.52 5.22
N ILE A 434 -17.20 -5.06 6.41
CA ILE A 434 -16.51 -5.89 7.41
C ILE A 434 -17.37 -7.09 7.83
N ARG A 435 -18.69 -6.91 7.96
CA ARG A 435 -19.61 -7.96 8.36
C ARG A 435 -19.97 -8.92 7.22
N SER A 436 -19.95 -8.45 5.98
CA SER A 436 -20.35 -9.24 4.82
C SER A 436 -19.17 -9.98 4.16
N GLU A 437 -17.92 -9.59 4.41
CA GLU A 437 -16.74 -10.28 3.89
C GLU A 437 -15.85 -10.82 5.02
N GLU A 438 -16.09 -12.07 5.41
CA GLU A 438 -15.25 -12.76 6.41
C GLU A 438 -13.85 -13.15 5.89
N GLY A 439 -13.62 -13.04 4.57
CA GLY A 439 -12.34 -13.29 3.93
C GLY A 439 -11.30 -12.19 4.17
N LEU A 440 -11.70 -10.99 4.63
CA LEU A 440 -10.78 -9.88 4.87
C LEU A 440 -9.68 -10.26 5.88
N SER A 441 -8.45 -9.84 5.59
CA SER A 441 -7.35 -10.01 6.54
C SER A 441 -7.52 -9.08 7.74
N ARG A 442 -6.87 -9.41 8.85
CA ARG A 442 -6.86 -8.58 10.05
C ARG A 442 -6.36 -7.15 9.76
N ASP A 443 -5.37 -7.01 8.88
CA ASP A 443 -4.82 -5.69 8.54
C ASP A 443 -5.74 -4.89 7.62
N MET A 444 -6.49 -5.54 6.72
CA MET A 444 -7.55 -4.88 5.95
C MET A 444 -8.67 -4.36 6.87
N VAL A 445 -9.10 -5.17 7.85
CA VAL A 445 -10.12 -4.74 8.83
C VAL A 445 -9.62 -3.58 9.68
N LYS A 446 -8.37 -3.62 10.17
CA LYS A 446 -7.77 -2.48 10.89
C LYS A 446 -7.71 -1.22 10.04
N HIS A 447 -7.35 -1.36 8.78
CA HIS A 447 -7.30 -0.23 7.84
C HIS A 447 -8.68 0.42 7.70
N LEU A 448 -9.71 -0.39 7.46
CA LEU A 448 -11.10 0.08 7.37
C LEU A 448 -11.58 0.77 8.66
N ASN A 449 -11.29 0.18 9.83
CA ASN A 449 -11.63 0.81 11.11
C ASN A 449 -10.85 2.14 11.31
N SER A 450 -9.59 2.20 10.89
CA SER A 450 -8.81 3.44 10.97
C SER A 450 -9.37 4.53 10.05
N ILE A 451 -9.90 4.16 8.88
CA ILE A 451 -10.61 5.09 7.99
C ILE A 451 -11.90 5.58 8.64
N GLU A 452 -12.67 4.68 9.25
CA GLU A 452 -13.88 5.04 9.98
C GLU A 452 -13.56 6.03 11.12
N GLU A 453 -12.51 5.77 11.90
CA GLU A 453 -12.01 6.68 12.94
C GLU A 453 -11.63 8.06 12.36
N GLN A 454 -10.87 8.12 11.26
CA GLN A 454 -10.50 9.37 10.59
C GLN A 454 -11.73 10.18 10.16
N ILE A 455 -12.76 9.51 9.65
CA ILE A 455 -14.02 10.17 9.27
C ILE A 455 -14.74 10.72 10.50
N LEU A 456 -14.86 9.90 11.55
CA LEU A 456 -15.58 10.26 12.77
C LEU A 456 -14.87 11.34 13.60
N GLU A 457 -13.53 11.43 13.54
CA GLU A 457 -12.77 12.43 14.29
C GLU A 457 -12.60 13.76 13.55
N SER A 458 -12.66 13.77 12.21
CA SER A 458 -12.38 14.99 11.43
C SER A 458 -13.19 15.15 10.14
N LEU A 459 -13.16 14.18 9.20
CA LEU A 459 -13.63 14.43 7.83
C LEU A 459 -15.14 14.64 7.74
N ALA A 460 -15.95 13.97 8.57
CA ALA A 460 -17.40 14.19 8.60
C ALA A 460 -17.78 15.55 9.21
N TRP A 461 -16.83 16.29 9.80
CA TRP A 461 -17.03 17.57 10.46
C TRP A 461 -16.53 18.76 9.63
N SER A 462 -16.07 18.52 8.39
CA SER A 462 -15.70 19.61 7.47
C SER A 462 -16.90 20.53 7.23
N HIS A 463 -16.62 21.80 6.89
CA HIS A 463 -17.66 22.82 6.74
C HIS A 463 -18.65 22.54 5.60
N ASP A 464 -18.26 21.72 4.63
CA ASP A 464 -19.03 21.29 3.46
C ASP A 464 -19.66 19.89 3.63
N SER A 465 -19.61 19.33 4.84
CA SER A 465 -20.14 18.00 5.13
C SER A 465 -21.67 17.95 5.13
N ALA A 466 -22.21 16.86 4.58
CA ALA A 466 -23.63 16.53 4.65
C ALA A 466 -24.17 16.31 6.09
N LEU A 467 -23.29 16.19 7.08
CA LEU A 467 -23.67 16.18 8.50
C LEU A 467 -24.44 17.44 8.88
N TRP A 468 -24.00 18.61 8.41
CA TRP A 468 -24.63 19.89 8.76
C TRP A 468 -26.02 20.02 8.16
N GLU A 469 -26.24 19.49 6.96
CA GLU A 469 -27.57 19.41 6.34
C GLU A 469 -28.51 18.50 7.15
N ALA A 470 -28.01 17.34 7.60
CA ALA A 470 -28.79 16.42 8.42
C ALA A 470 -29.17 17.03 9.79
N LEU A 471 -28.27 17.79 10.41
CA LEU A 471 -28.54 18.54 11.63
C LEU A 471 -29.55 19.66 11.38
N GLN A 472 -29.43 20.39 10.26
CA GLN A 472 -30.37 21.45 9.90
C GLN A 472 -31.81 20.92 9.76
N VAL A 473 -31.99 19.78 9.08
CA VAL A 473 -33.29 19.09 8.99
C VAL A 473 -33.79 18.64 10.37
N SER A 474 -32.89 18.35 11.30
CA SER A 474 -33.19 17.98 12.69
C SER A 474 -33.32 19.19 13.63
N ALA A 475 -33.58 20.39 13.07
CA ALA A 475 -33.67 21.65 13.82
C ALA A 475 -32.42 21.96 14.66
N ASN A 476 -31.24 21.59 14.14
CA ASN A 476 -29.93 21.72 14.78
C ASN A 476 -29.84 21.04 16.17
N LYS A 477 -30.69 20.04 16.42
CA LYS A 477 -30.59 19.22 17.64
C LYS A 477 -29.55 18.13 17.46
N VAL A 478 -28.47 18.24 18.22
CA VAL A 478 -27.43 17.21 18.29
C VAL A 478 -27.88 16.12 19.26
N PRO A 479 -27.92 14.84 18.84
CA PRO A 479 -28.24 13.73 19.73
C PRO A 479 -27.24 13.63 20.89
N THR A 480 -27.76 13.48 22.11
CA THR A 480 -26.96 13.20 23.30
C THR A 480 -26.48 11.76 23.31
N CYS A 481 -25.45 11.46 24.11
CA CYS A 481 -24.94 10.10 24.27
C CYS A 481 -26.06 9.13 24.72
N GLU A 482 -26.88 9.54 25.68
CA GLU A 482 -27.99 8.73 26.23
C GLU A 482 -29.05 8.36 25.18
N GLU A 483 -29.27 9.23 24.18
CA GLU A 483 -30.24 8.99 23.11
C GLU A 483 -29.76 7.98 22.06
N VAL A 484 -28.42 7.80 21.93
CA VAL A 484 -27.82 6.99 20.87
C VAL A 484 -27.10 5.73 21.37
N ILE A 485 -26.87 5.59 22.67
CA ILE A 485 -26.30 4.37 23.25
C ILE A 485 -27.29 3.21 23.19
N PHE A 486 -26.80 2.05 22.76
CA PHE A 486 -27.58 0.82 22.77
C PHE A 486 -27.68 0.26 24.21
N PRO A 487 -28.81 -0.35 24.60
CA PRO A 487 -29.00 -0.93 25.94
C PRO A 487 -27.92 -1.94 26.37
N ASN A 488 -27.25 -2.59 25.41
CA ASN A 488 -26.20 -3.59 25.67
C ASN A 488 -24.82 -3.03 26.06
N ASN A 489 -24.61 -1.71 26.04
CA ASN A 489 -23.30 -1.10 26.36
C ASN A 489 -23.20 -0.64 27.82
N PHE A 490 -24.14 -1.02 28.69
CA PHE A 490 -23.96 -0.88 30.14
C PHE A 490 -22.86 -1.84 30.61
N GLU A 491 -21.64 -1.32 30.81
CA GLU A 491 -20.73 -1.95 31.78
C GLU A 491 -21.37 -1.79 33.16
N THR A 492 -22.08 -2.84 33.60
CA THR A 492 -22.57 -2.94 34.97
C THR A 492 -21.36 -3.10 35.89
N GLY A 493 -20.87 -1.98 36.40
CA GLY A 493 -19.97 -1.97 37.54
C GLY A 493 -20.70 -2.50 38.78
N ASN A 494 -20.61 -3.81 39.02
CA ASN A 494 -20.39 -4.39 40.36
C ASN A 494 -20.34 -5.92 40.30
N GLY A 495 -19.40 -6.49 41.06
CA GLY A 495 -19.09 -7.91 41.08
C GLY A 495 -20.27 -8.81 41.46
N GLY A 496 -20.32 -9.98 40.82
CA GLY A 496 -21.23 -11.07 41.16
C GLY A 496 -21.22 -12.16 40.11
N ASN A 497 -20.55 -13.26 40.41
CA ASN A 497 -20.57 -14.53 39.67
C ASN A 497 -22.03 -15.00 39.43
N VAL A 498 -22.52 -15.03 38.19
CA VAL A 498 -23.63 -15.90 37.77
C VAL A 498 -23.45 -16.32 36.31
N GLN A 499 -23.29 -17.63 36.09
CA GLN A 499 -23.39 -18.28 34.77
C GLN A 499 -24.83 -18.17 34.24
N GLY A 500 -24.99 -17.80 32.97
CA GLY A 500 -26.28 -17.80 32.29
C GLY A 500 -26.14 -17.73 30.76
N HIS A 501 -26.70 -18.71 30.08
CA HIS A 501 -26.71 -18.92 28.63
C HIS A 501 -27.72 -18.00 27.89
N LEU A 502 -27.38 -17.65 26.63
CA LEU A 502 -28.23 -17.18 25.48
C LEU A 502 -28.67 -15.69 25.45
N PRO A 503 -29.06 -15.10 24.28
CA PRO A 503 -29.00 -15.54 22.87
C PRO A 503 -28.29 -14.56 21.90
N LEU A 504 -27.98 -15.05 20.69
CA LEU A 504 -27.55 -14.31 19.50
C LEU A 504 -28.61 -13.25 19.08
N MET A 505 -28.18 -11.99 18.93
CA MET A 505 -28.63 -10.96 17.96
C MET A 505 -28.50 -9.55 18.58
N PRO A 506 -27.86 -8.61 17.87
CA PRO A 506 -28.34 -7.22 17.91
C PRO A 506 -28.69 -6.71 16.50
N MET A 507 -29.88 -6.12 16.42
CA MET A 507 -30.44 -5.40 15.27
C MET A 507 -29.75 -4.04 15.04
N SER A 508 -29.42 -3.79 13.76
CA SER A 508 -29.32 -2.56 12.95
C SER A 508 -28.63 -1.26 13.46
N PRO A 509 -27.90 -0.57 12.56
CA PRO A 509 -27.85 0.90 12.51
C PRO A 509 -29.05 1.48 11.73
N LEU A 510 -29.58 2.57 12.31
CA LEU A 510 -30.63 3.53 11.91
C LEU A 510 -31.26 3.46 10.49
N MET A 511 -32.59 3.32 10.47
CA MET A 511 -33.49 3.51 9.33
C MET A 511 -33.64 5.00 8.96
N HIS A 512 -33.56 5.32 7.68
CA HIS A 512 -33.71 6.67 7.13
C HIS A 512 -35.14 7.24 7.34
N PRO A 513 -35.31 8.53 7.70
CA PRO A 513 -36.63 9.13 8.01
C PRO A 513 -37.69 9.00 6.89
N ARG A 514 -37.28 9.02 5.62
CA ARG A 514 -38.19 8.79 4.47
C ARG A 514 -38.79 7.38 4.36
N VAL A 515 -38.32 6.41 5.16
CA VAL A 515 -38.90 5.06 5.22
C VAL A 515 -40.02 4.96 6.27
N LYS A 516 -40.18 5.96 7.16
CA LYS A 516 -41.31 6.01 8.09
C LYS A 516 -42.64 6.32 7.39
N GLU A 517 -42.64 7.13 6.33
CA GLU A 517 -43.88 7.61 5.69
C GLU A 517 -44.63 6.54 4.90
N VAL A 518 -43.97 5.46 4.47
CA VAL A 518 -44.63 4.40 3.68
C VAL A 518 -45.49 3.47 4.55
N ARG A 519 -45.35 3.52 5.89
CA ARG A 519 -46.05 2.61 6.80
C ARG A 519 -47.46 3.07 7.23
N THR A 520 -47.86 4.31 6.95
CA THR A 520 -49.09 4.87 7.52
C THR A 520 -50.28 5.04 6.57
N ASP A 521 -50.16 4.77 5.27
CA ASP A 521 -51.29 4.92 4.32
C ASP A 521 -51.70 3.61 3.63
N SER A 522 -52.07 2.60 4.41
CA SER A 522 -52.90 1.48 3.92
C SER A 522 -53.78 0.90 5.03
N GLY A 523 -54.53 1.77 5.71
CA GLY A 523 -55.66 1.39 6.55
C GLY A 523 -56.97 1.50 5.77
N SER A 524 -57.40 0.39 5.18
CA SER A 524 -58.67 0.23 4.48
C SER A 524 -59.87 0.60 5.37
N LEU A 525 -60.68 1.55 4.89
CA LEU A 525 -62.12 1.62 5.15
C LEU A 525 -62.76 0.27 4.85
N ARG A 526 -63.43 -0.37 5.83
CA ARG A 526 -64.71 -1.08 5.64
C ARG A 526 -65.34 -1.56 6.96
N ARG A 527 -66.54 -0.99 7.20
CA ARG A 527 -67.68 -1.39 8.05
C ARG A 527 -67.48 -1.52 9.56
#